data_AF-A0A2V8P1N0-F1
#
_entry.id   AF-A0A2V8P1N0-F1
#
_cell.length_a   1.000
_cell.length_b   1.000
_cell.length_c   1.000
_cell.angle_alpha   90.00
_cell.angle_beta   90.00
_cell.angle_gamma   90.00
#
_symmetry.space_group_name_H-M   'P 1'
#
loop_
_entity.id
_entity.type
_entity.pdbx_description
1 polymer ?
#
loop_
_entity_poly.entity_id
_entity_poly.type
_entity_poly.pdbx_seq_one_letter_code
_entity_poly.pdbx_strand_id
1 'polypeptide(L)'
;MKTVINAIFLDPEARGDVKTDPNFGHLREPVLWIAHMLRTFNATSDGVLATNNTGAGSFTVPLGQNLFNPPTVFSYYPADFALPGTNLVGPEFGLLDTSTTYQRANFANTLFLANSGNGIAVSVPNRPTGTQVNYSRYQSLAGNPTQLVDALNAGMMHGNMSQSVKNNIVTAVNAIASSDPAGRTRTAIYLVATSSQYQVER
;
A
#
# COMPACT_ATOMS: atom_id res chain seq x y z
N MET A 1 -30.45 3.46 -21.80
CA MET A 1 -29.51 2.30 -21.84
C MET A 1 -28.43 2.42 -22.92
N LYS A 2 -28.74 2.67 -24.20
CA LYS A 2 -27.72 2.81 -25.27
C LYS A 2 -26.64 3.85 -24.95
N THR A 3 -27.01 4.97 -24.34
CA THR A 3 -26.08 6.03 -23.94
C THR A 3 -25.08 5.59 -22.87
N VAL A 4 -25.52 4.76 -21.91
CA VAL A 4 -24.66 4.22 -20.84
C VAL A 4 -23.68 3.20 -21.42
N ILE A 5 -24.16 2.34 -22.32
CA ILE A 5 -23.30 1.36 -23.01
C ILE A 5 -22.24 2.08 -23.85
N ASN A 6 -22.63 3.10 -24.62
CA ASN A 6 -21.67 3.90 -25.39
C ASN A 6 -20.70 4.66 -24.48
N ALA A 7 -21.16 5.21 -23.35
CA ALA A 7 -20.26 5.86 -22.40
C ALA A 7 -19.22 4.88 -21.87
N ILE A 8 -19.62 3.67 -21.46
CA ILE A 8 -18.68 2.62 -20.99
C ILE A 8 -17.69 2.22 -22.08
N PHE A 9 -18.13 2.00 -23.32
CA PHE A 9 -17.24 1.56 -24.41
C PHE A 9 -16.33 2.67 -24.96
N LEU A 10 -16.73 3.94 -24.81
CA LEU A 10 -15.94 5.09 -25.26
C LEU A 10 -15.10 5.69 -24.14
N ASP A 11 -15.28 5.24 -22.89
CA ASP A 11 -14.51 5.70 -21.75
C ASP A 11 -13.01 5.43 -21.98
N PRO A 12 -12.14 6.45 -21.91
CA PRO A 12 -10.69 6.26 -22.02
C PRO A 12 -10.13 5.22 -21.04
N GLU A 13 -10.70 5.09 -19.85
CA GLU A 13 -10.31 4.10 -18.85
C GLU A 13 -10.75 2.68 -19.23
N ALA A 14 -11.77 2.51 -20.07
CA ALA A 14 -12.22 1.20 -20.53
C ALA A 14 -11.42 0.68 -21.74
N ARG A 15 -10.50 1.47 -22.30
CA ARG A 15 -9.82 1.17 -23.57
C ARG A 15 -8.39 0.66 -23.37
N GLY A 16 -8.21 -0.66 -23.46
CA GLY A 16 -6.90 -1.31 -23.55
C GLY A 16 -6.08 -1.30 -22.27
N ASP A 17 -4.87 -1.84 -22.36
CA ASP A 17 -3.95 -2.06 -21.22
C ASP A 17 -3.24 -0.79 -20.77
N VAL A 18 -3.13 0.23 -21.64
CA VAL A 18 -2.48 1.51 -21.34
C VAL A 18 -3.53 2.56 -21.07
N LYS A 19 -3.56 3.04 -19.83
CA LYS A 19 -4.48 4.06 -19.37
C LYS A 19 -3.83 5.43 -19.54
N THR A 20 -4.26 6.17 -20.55
CA THR A 20 -3.66 7.47 -20.92
C THR A 20 -4.37 8.68 -20.31
N ASP A 21 -5.49 8.47 -19.60
CA ASP A 21 -6.23 9.58 -18.99
C ASP A 21 -5.41 10.19 -17.84
N PRO A 22 -5.17 11.51 -17.83
CA PRO A 22 -4.50 12.19 -16.72
C PRO A 22 -5.22 12.01 -15.37
N ASN A 23 -6.54 11.80 -15.38
CA ASN A 23 -7.37 11.60 -14.20
C ASN A 23 -7.51 10.14 -13.79
N PHE A 24 -6.94 9.21 -14.56
CA PHE A 24 -7.04 7.80 -14.28
C PHE A 24 -6.25 7.40 -13.03
N GLY A 25 -6.92 6.60 -12.22
CA GLY A 25 -6.43 6.00 -10.99
C GLY A 25 -7.34 6.35 -9.82
N HIS A 26 -7.20 5.57 -8.76
CA HIS A 26 -7.96 5.80 -7.53
C HIS A 26 -7.07 5.55 -6.32
N LEU A 27 -7.47 6.06 -5.16
CA LEU A 27 -6.77 5.73 -3.93
C LEU A 27 -6.97 4.24 -3.66
N ARG A 28 -5.88 3.53 -3.39
CA ARG A 28 -5.94 2.14 -2.98
C ARG A 28 -6.58 2.07 -1.59
N GLU A 29 -7.76 1.46 -1.53
CA GLU A 29 -8.48 1.28 -0.29
C GLU A 29 -7.65 0.49 0.74
N PRO A 30 -7.85 0.72 2.05
CA PRO A 30 -7.02 0.13 3.10
C PRO A 30 -6.76 -1.38 2.97
N VAL A 31 -7.80 -2.18 2.69
CA VAL A 31 -7.67 -3.64 2.60
C VAL A 31 -6.86 -4.05 1.37
N LEU A 32 -7.12 -3.46 0.20
CA LEU A 32 -6.33 -3.73 -1.00
C LEU A 32 -4.88 -3.26 -0.83
N TRP A 33 -4.67 -2.14 -0.14
CA TRP A 33 -3.33 -1.64 0.16
C TRP A 33 -2.53 -2.61 1.02
N ILE A 34 -3.15 -3.16 2.07
CA ILE A 34 -2.57 -4.23 2.89
C ILE A 34 -2.34 -5.48 2.05
N ALA A 35 -3.36 -5.99 1.37
CA ALA A 35 -3.30 -7.23 0.58
C ALA A 35 -2.22 -7.17 -0.50
N HIS A 36 -2.07 -6.02 -1.16
CA HIS A 36 -1.04 -5.80 -2.16
C HIS A 36 0.36 -5.95 -1.56
N MET A 37 0.66 -5.31 -0.42
CA MET A 37 1.95 -5.48 0.24
C MET A 37 2.20 -6.94 0.64
N LEU A 38 1.22 -7.58 1.27
CA LEU A 38 1.35 -8.98 1.67
C LEU A 38 1.66 -9.88 0.47
N ARG A 39 0.95 -9.67 -0.64
CA ARG A 39 1.15 -10.42 -1.88
C ARG A 39 2.53 -10.13 -2.48
N THR A 40 2.96 -8.87 -2.56
CA THR A 40 4.28 -8.50 -3.08
C THR A 40 5.37 -9.22 -2.28
N PHE A 41 5.27 -9.31 -0.96
CA PHE A 41 6.31 -9.91 -0.11
C PHE A 41 6.04 -11.36 0.31
N ASN A 42 5.20 -12.10 -0.43
CA ASN A 42 4.87 -13.51 -0.16
C ASN A 42 4.55 -13.76 1.32
N ALA A 43 3.74 -12.88 1.91
CA ALA A 43 3.50 -12.92 3.34
C ALA A 43 2.75 -14.20 3.73
N THR A 44 3.15 -14.76 4.86
CA THR A 44 2.40 -15.83 5.54
C THR A 44 1.74 -15.23 6.76
N SER A 45 0.42 -15.28 6.79
CA SER A 45 -0.41 -14.76 7.88
C SER A 45 -1.40 -15.83 8.30
N ASP A 46 -1.81 -15.78 9.55
CA ASP A 46 -2.78 -16.68 10.16
C ASP A 46 -4.15 -16.03 10.41
N GLY A 47 -4.36 -14.84 9.84
CA GLY A 47 -5.61 -14.09 9.96
C GLY A 47 -5.59 -12.92 10.96
N VAL A 48 -4.45 -12.58 11.58
CA VAL A 48 -4.33 -11.37 12.44
C VAL A 48 -4.81 -10.09 11.76
N LEU A 49 -4.63 -9.96 10.45
CA LEU A 49 -4.81 -8.69 9.76
C LEU A 49 -6.27 -8.27 9.56
N ALA A 50 -7.22 -9.18 9.80
CA ALA A 50 -8.65 -8.99 9.55
C ALA A 50 -9.50 -9.09 10.82
N THR A 51 -8.95 -8.75 11.99
CA THR A 51 -9.72 -8.78 13.23
C THR A 51 -10.67 -7.58 13.35
N ASN A 52 -11.86 -7.83 13.91
CA ASN A 52 -12.85 -6.78 14.23
C ASN A 52 -12.57 -6.07 15.57
N ASN A 53 -11.39 -6.30 16.17
CA ASN A 53 -10.99 -5.70 17.43
C ASN A 53 -10.46 -4.26 17.19
N THR A 54 -10.37 -3.44 18.24
CA THR A 54 -9.67 -2.15 18.23
C THR A 54 -8.30 -2.21 18.93
N GLY A 55 -7.95 -3.37 19.52
CA GLY A 55 -6.68 -3.63 20.19
C GLY A 55 -5.53 -4.06 19.27
N ALA A 56 -4.44 -4.54 19.87
CA ALA A 56 -3.25 -5.02 19.17
C ALA A 56 -3.61 -6.12 18.15
N GLY A 57 -3.16 -5.94 16.90
CA GLY A 57 -3.53 -6.81 15.78
C GLY A 57 -4.69 -6.31 14.93
N SER A 58 -5.28 -5.15 15.24
CA SER A 58 -6.25 -4.49 14.36
C SER A 58 -5.57 -3.49 13.44
N PHE A 59 -5.70 -3.70 12.13
CA PHE A 59 -5.05 -2.83 11.13
C PHE A 59 -6.02 -2.26 10.11
N THR A 60 -7.15 -2.92 9.88
CA THR A 60 -8.18 -2.47 8.94
C THR A 60 -9.17 -1.50 9.60
N VAL A 61 -9.50 -1.73 10.89
CA VAL A 61 -10.38 -0.84 11.67
C VAL A 61 -9.79 0.56 11.88
N PRO A 62 -8.50 0.74 12.27
CA PRO A 62 -7.91 2.07 12.42
C PRO A 62 -7.79 2.85 11.10
N LEU A 63 -7.91 2.15 9.96
CA LEU A 63 -7.92 2.73 8.63
C LEU A 63 -9.33 3.03 8.10
N GLY A 64 -10.36 2.84 8.94
CA GLY A 64 -11.76 3.12 8.59
C GLY A 64 -12.43 2.04 7.73
N GLN A 65 -11.80 0.88 7.53
CA GLN A 65 -12.34 -0.19 6.70
C GLN A 65 -12.40 -1.51 7.48
N ASN A 66 -13.43 -1.70 8.32
CA ASN A 66 -13.61 -2.97 9.04
C ASN A 66 -14.08 -4.09 8.09
N LEU A 67 -13.14 -4.86 7.52
CA LEU A 67 -13.31 -5.80 6.40
C LEU A 67 -14.62 -6.61 6.35
N PHE A 68 -15.10 -7.13 7.48
CA PHE A 68 -16.30 -7.98 7.53
C PHE A 68 -17.53 -7.29 8.11
N ASN A 69 -17.47 -5.97 8.31
CA ASN A 69 -18.53 -5.20 8.96
C ASN A 69 -18.69 -3.82 8.28
N PRO A 70 -19.24 -3.78 7.05
CA PRO A 70 -19.55 -2.52 6.39
C PRO A 70 -20.63 -1.76 7.17
N PRO A 71 -20.45 -0.45 7.44
CA PRO A 71 -21.43 0.35 8.18
C PRO A 71 -22.72 0.63 7.39
N THR A 72 -22.68 0.54 6.07
CA THR A 72 -23.82 0.86 5.19
C THR A 72 -23.89 -0.06 3.96
N VAL A 73 -24.97 0.05 3.19
CA VAL A 73 -25.11 -0.62 1.87
C VAL A 73 -24.12 -0.11 0.82
N PHE A 74 -23.53 1.07 1.05
CA PHE A 74 -22.47 1.65 0.21
C PHE A 74 -21.07 1.27 0.71
N SER A 75 -20.97 0.23 1.55
CA SER A 75 -19.72 -0.23 2.13
C SER A 75 -19.14 0.79 3.12
N TYR A 76 -17.90 1.27 2.93
CA TYR A 76 -17.12 2.04 3.91
C TYR A 76 -17.00 3.53 3.62
N TYR A 77 -17.23 3.97 2.38
CA TYR A 77 -17.04 5.35 1.94
C TYR A 77 -18.18 5.81 1.04
N PRO A 78 -18.48 7.12 1.01
CA PRO A 78 -19.54 7.64 0.14
C PRO A 78 -19.13 7.55 -1.33
N ALA A 79 -20.08 7.16 -2.19
CA ALA A 79 -19.84 6.97 -3.62
C ALA A 79 -19.57 8.29 -4.38
N ASP A 80 -19.88 9.44 -3.78
CA ASP A 80 -19.83 10.78 -4.37
C ASP A 80 -18.82 11.71 -3.69
N PHE A 81 -17.82 11.15 -3.00
CA PHE A 81 -16.79 11.97 -2.34
C PHE A 81 -16.02 12.83 -3.35
N ALA A 82 -16.25 14.14 -3.31
CA ALA A 82 -15.58 15.09 -4.18
C ALA A 82 -14.18 15.46 -3.63
N LEU A 83 -13.17 15.37 -4.48
CA LEU A 83 -11.80 15.72 -4.13
C LEU A 83 -11.63 17.26 -4.02
N PRO A 84 -11.21 17.79 -2.86
CA PRO A 84 -11.05 19.23 -2.67
C PRO A 84 -10.16 19.89 -3.72
N GLY A 85 -10.63 20.99 -4.30
CA GLY A 85 -9.88 21.74 -5.32
C GLY A 85 -9.90 21.14 -6.72
N THR A 86 -10.71 20.10 -6.96
CA THR A 86 -10.89 19.47 -8.28
C THR A 86 -12.37 19.19 -8.55
N ASN A 87 -12.69 18.78 -9.78
CA ASN A 87 -14.02 18.25 -10.14
C ASN A 87 -14.04 16.71 -10.16
N LEU A 88 -13.01 16.07 -9.58
CA LEU A 88 -12.88 14.62 -9.56
C LEU A 88 -13.62 14.04 -8.35
N VAL A 89 -14.21 12.87 -8.55
CA VAL A 89 -14.82 12.08 -7.49
C VAL A 89 -13.85 10.95 -7.14
N GLY A 90 -13.51 10.82 -5.87
CA GLY A 90 -12.59 9.82 -5.35
C GLY A 90 -13.16 9.22 -4.07
N PRO A 91 -14.10 8.26 -4.16
CA PRO A 91 -14.85 7.72 -3.03
C PRO A 91 -13.95 7.30 -1.86
N GLU A 92 -12.85 6.60 -2.15
CA GLU A 92 -11.93 6.03 -1.16
C GLU A 92 -11.20 7.11 -0.34
N PHE A 93 -11.10 8.35 -0.86
CA PHE A 93 -10.55 9.48 -0.10
C PHE A 93 -11.45 9.89 1.07
N GLY A 94 -12.71 9.44 1.11
CA GLY A 94 -13.56 9.57 2.30
C GLY A 94 -13.02 8.84 3.53
N LEU A 95 -12.09 7.89 3.36
CA LEU A 95 -11.38 7.22 4.46
C LEU A 95 -9.97 7.78 4.72
N LEU A 96 -9.45 8.64 3.85
CA LEU A 96 -8.09 9.15 3.96
C LEU A 96 -8.08 10.53 4.62
N ASP A 97 -7.66 10.57 5.87
CA ASP A 97 -7.41 11.79 6.61
C ASP A 97 -5.99 11.78 7.20
N THR A 98 -5.66 12.80 7.99
CA THR A 98 -4.36 12.89 8.64
C THR A 98 -4.10 11.71 9.58
N SER A 99 -5.09 11.27 10.34
CA SER A 99 -5.00 10.14 11.27
C SER A 99 -4.76 8.84 10.51
N THR A 100 -5.59 8.51 9.52
CA THR A 100 -5.48 7.26 8.76
C THR A 100 -4.21 7.23 7.92
N THR A 101 -3.71 8.38 7.45
CA THR A 101 -2.39 8.48 6.81
C THR A 101 -1.26 8.05 7.75
N TYR A 102 -1.27 8.51 9.01
CA TYR A 102 -0.31 8.04 10.01
C TYR A 102 -0.47 6.55 10.32
N GLN A 103 -1.71 6.05 10.39
CA GLN A 103 -1.97 4.63 10.61
C GLN A 103 -1.42 3.75 9.47
N ARG A 104 -1.51 4.19 8.21
CA ARG A 104 -0.87 3.49 7.08
C ARG A 104 0.64 3.44 7.26
N ALA A 105 1.28 4.56 7.62
CA ALA A 105 2.70 4.59 7.90
C ALA A 105 3.10 3.67 9.07
N ASN A 106 2.30 3.64 10.14
CA ASN A 106 2.50 2.74 11.28
C ASN A 106 2.36 1.27 10.88
N PHE A 107 1.42 0.93 10.01
CA PHE A 107 1.28 -0.43 9.48
C PHE A 107 2.53 -0.86 8.69
N ALA A 108 3.00 -0.03 7.77
CA ALA A 108 4.22 -0.31 7.00
C ALA A 108 5.45 -0.44 7.92
N ASN A 109 5.54 0.40 8.95
CA ASN A 109 6.58 0.29 9.98
C ASN A 109 6.49 -1.05 10.73
N THR A 110 5.29 -1.43 11.16
CA THR A 110 5.04 -2.67 11.89
C THR A 110 5.45 -3.90 11.07
N LEU A 111 5.21 -3.87 9.75
CA LEU A 111 5.49 -4.99 8.87
C LEU A 111 6.98 -5.10 8.47
N PHE A 112 7.65 -3.98 8.23
CA PHE A 112 8.99 -3.97 7.62
C PHE A 112 10.11 -3.43 8.51
N LEU A 113 9.83 -2.59 9.51
CA LEU A 113 10.85 -1.98 10.36
C LEU A 113 10.85 -2.57 11.78
N ALA A 114 9.68 -2.73 12.39
CA ALA A 114 9.52 -3.38 13.68
C ALA A 114 9.90 -4.86 13.62
N ASN A 115 10.16 -5.49 14.78
CA ASN A 115 10.52 -6.92 14.87
C ASN A 115 11.66 -7.31 13.90
N SER A 116 12.60 -6.40 13.67
CA SER A 116 13.70 -6.55 12.70
C SER A 116 13.24 -6.85 11.26
N GLY A 117 12.04 -6.43 10.88
CA GLY A 117 11.42 -6.71 9.57
C GLY A 117 10.85 -8.12 9.44
N ASN A 118 10.76 -8.88 10.53
CA ASN A 118 10.14 -10.21 10.53
C ASN A 118 8.60 -10.15 10.65
N GLY A 119 8.00 -9.03 10.22
CA GLY A 119 6.58 -8.75 10.33
C GLY A 119 6.05 -8.72 11.76
N ILE A 120 4.77 -9.06 11.93
CA ILE A 120 4.07 -9.02 13.22
C ILE A 120 4.44 -10.26 14.02
N ALA A 121 5.00 -10.06 15.21
CA ALA A 121 5.40 -11.14 16.10
C ALA A 121 4.20 -11.92 16.66
N VAL A 122 4.43 -13.19 16.98
CA VAL A 122 3.49 -14.06 17.70
C VAL A 122 3.42 -13.59 19.16
N SER A 123 2.21 -13.45 19.71
CA SER A 123 2.01 -13.30 21.17
C SER A 123 1.44 -14.59 21.74
N VAL A 124 2.05 -15.15 22.79
CA VAL A 124 1.61 -16.39 23.46
C VAL A 124 1.05 -16.00 24.85
N PRO A 125 -0.10 -16.52 25.32
CA PRO A 125 -0.97 -17.54 24.72
C PRO A 125 -2.07 -16.96 23.80
N ASN A 126 -2.16 -15.63 23.68
CA ASN A 126 -3.27 -14.94 23.04
C ASN A 126 -2.91 -14.49 21.63
N ARG A 127 -3.77 -14.88 20.67
CA ARG A 127 -3.75 -14.39 19.29
C ARG A 127 -3.70 -12.84 19.26
N PRO A 128 -2.92 -12.25 18.34
CA PRO A 128 -2.52 -12.85 17.07
C PRO A 128 -1.27 -13.74 17.06
N THR A 129 -1.30 -14.76 16.20
CA THR A 129 -0.23 -15.77 16.05
C THR A 129 0.84 -15.38 14.99
N GLY A 130 0.83 -14.12 14.52
CA GLY A 130 1.88 -13.47 13.75
C GLY A 130 1.58 -13.23 12.26
N THR A 131 2.45 -12.48 11.60
CA THR A 131 2.50 -12.34 10.13
C THR A 131 3.94 -12.16 9.72
N GLN A 132 4.42 -13.00 8.82
CA GLN A 132 5.80 -12.95 8.33
C GLN A 132 5.80 -12.48 6.89
N VAL A 133 6.80 -11.65 6.54
CA VAL A 133 7.04 -11.19 5.17
C VAL A 133 8.39 -11.70 4.69
N ASN A 134 8.49 -11.98 3.39
CA ASN A 134 9.72 -12.41 2.76
C ASN A 134 10.17 -11.40 1.70
N TYR A 135 11.19 -10.61 2.06
CA TYR A 135 11.84 -9.64 1.17
C TYR A 135 13.24 -10.09 0.72
N SER A 136 13.60 -11.36 0.89
CA SER A 136 14.94 -11.89 0.53
C SER A 136 15.33 -11.60 -0.92
N ARG A 137 14.36 -11.67 -1.85
CA ARG A 137 14.57 -11.34 -3.28
C ARG A 137 15.00 -9.89 -3.53
N TYR A 138 14.62 -8.98 -2.63
CA TYR A 138 15.00 -7.56 -2.70
C TYR A 138 16.29 -7.32 -1.95
N GLN A 139 16.51 -8.04 -0.85
CA GLN A 139 17.75 -7.95 -0.08
C GLN A 139 18.99 -8.37 -0.87
N SER A 140 18.86 -9.33 -1.79
CA SER A 140 19.95 -9.68 -2.71
C SER A 140 20.40 -8.50 -3.62
N LEU A 141 19.54 -7.50 -3.83
CA LEU A 141 19.81 -6.30 -4.62
C LEU A 141 20.32 -5.12 -3.77
N ALA A 142 20.37 -5.25 -2.44
CA ALA A 142 20.72 -4.15 -1.53
C ALA A 142 22.15 -3.58 -1.73
N GLY A 143 23.03 -4.34 -2.38
CA GLY A 143 24.36 -3.87 -2.80
C GLY A 143 24.31 -2.77 -3.84
N ASN A 144 23.23 -2.71 -4.64
CA ASN A 144 22.98 -1.66 -5.62
C ASN A 144 21.61 -1.02 -5.35
N PRO A 145 21.56 0.09 -4.59
CA PRO A 145 20.31 0.76 -4.24
C PRO A 145 19.45 1.16 -5.43
N THR A 146 20.04 1.49 -6.58
CA THR A 146 19.28 1.78 -7.80
C THR A 146 18.53 0.55 -8.28
N GLN A 147 19.18 -0.61 -8.37
CA GLN A 147 18.54 -1.87 -8.77
C GLN A 147 17.48 -2.32 -7.76
N LEU A 148 17.74 -2.13 -6.47
CA LEU A 148 16.76 -2.40 -5.41
C LEU A 148 15.48 -1.56 -5.61
N VAL A 149 15.62 -0.25 -5.79
CA VAL A 149 14.46 0.64 -5.97
C VAL A 149 13.74 0.35 -7.29
N ASP A 150 14.46 -0.03 -8.35
CA ASP A 150 13.85 -0.46 -9.61
C ASP A 150 13.03 -1.74 -9.47
N ALA A 151 13.54 -2.73 -8.74
CA ALA A 151 12.79 -3.94 -8.46
C ALA A 151 11.55 -3.66 -7.59
N LEU A 152 11.65 -2.73 -6.63
CA LEU A 152 10.51 -2.29 -5.83
C LEU A 152 9.50 -1.52 -6.68
N ASN A 153 9.94 -0.66 -7.60
CA ASN A 153 9.05 0.02 -8.54
C ASN A 153 8.25 -1.00 -9.37
N ALA A 154 8.92 -2.01 -9.93
CA ALA A 154 8.24 -3.06 -10.68
C ALA A 154 7.24 -3.87 -9.83
N GLY A 155 7.62 -4.23 -8.60
CA GLY A 155 6.81 -5.11 -7.75
C GLY A 155 5.76 -4.41 -6.86
N MET A 156 5.91 -3.12 -6.61
CA MET A 156 4.99 -2.34 -5.77
C MET A 156 4.17 -1.31 -6.56
N MET A 157 4.74 -0.72 -7.61
CA MET A 157 4.16 0.41 -8.33
C MET A 157 3.95 0.14 -9.82
N HIS A 158 4.08 -1.13 -10.24
CA HIS A 158 3.92 -1.55 -11.64
C HIS A 158 4.80 -0.79 -12.64
N GLY A 159 5.95 -0.26 -12.18
CA GLY A 159 6.86 0.53 -13.02
C GLY A 159 6.57 2.03 -13.05
N ASN A 160 5.52 2.51 -12.40
CA ASN A 160 5.04 3.90 -12.49
C ASN A 160 5.70 4.89 -11.50
N MET A 161 6.75 4.50 -10.79
CA MET A 161 7.49 5.41 -9.90
C MET A 161 8.18 6.53 -10.68
N SER A 162 7.97 7.78 -10.27
CA SER A 162 8.65 8.91 -10.90
C SER A 162 10.15 8.93 -10.60
N GLN A 163 10.94 9.45 -11.54
CA GLN A 163 12.39 9.53 -11.40
C GLN A 163 12.82 10.36 -10.16
N SER A 164 12.04 11.39 -9.81
CA SER A 164 12.29 12.19 -8.60
C SER A 164 12.15 11.36 -7.32
N VAL A 165 11.06 10.59 -7.20
CA VAL A 165 10.85 9.70 -6.05
C VAL A 165 11.93 8.62 -5.98
N LYS A 166 12.26 8.01 -7.13
CA LYS A 166 13.36 7.05 -7.23
C LYS A 166 14.68 7.63 -6.70
N ASN A 167 15.06 8.83 -7.15
CA ASN A 167 16.29 9.49 -6.70
C ASN A 167 16.31 9.76 -5.19
N ASN A 168 15.18 10.22 -4.63
CA ASN A 168 15.05 10.47 -3.20
C ASN A 168 15.21 9.19 -2.37
N ILE A 169 14.56 8.09 -2.79
CA ILE A 169 14.67 6.80 -2.10
C ILE A 169 16.09 6.24 -2.21
N VAL A 170 16.70 6.29 -3.40
CA VAL A 170 18.10 5.86 -3.59
C VAL A 170 19.05 6.65 -2.68
N THR A 171 18.86 7.98 -2.57
CA THR A 171 19.65 8.84 -1.69
C THR A 171 19.51 8.42 -0.23
N ALA A 172 18.27 8.18 0.24
CA ALA A 172 18.01 7.74 1.60
C ALA A 172 18.61 6.36 1.91
N VAL A 173 18.53 5.41 0.97
CA VAL A 173 19.10 4.07 1.12
C VAL A 173 20.63 4.09 1.13
N ASN A 174 21.24 4.98 0.33
CA ASN A 174 22.70 5.17 0.31
C ASN A 174 23.26 5.70 1.64
N ALA A 175 22.45 6.41 2.43
CA ALA A 175 22.85 6.86 3.77
C ALA A 175 23.00 5.71 4.78
N ILE A 176 22.44 4.53 4.48
CA ILE A 176 22.59 3.33 5.30
C ILE A 176 23.86 2.58 4.85
N ALA A 177 24.66 2.15 5.80
CA ALA A 177 25.91 1.42 5.54
C ALA A 177 25.68 0.18 4.66
N SER A 178 26.59 -0.09 3.72
CA SER A 178 26.51 -1.27 2.84
C SER A 178 26.66 -2.60 3.57
N SER A 179 27.21 -2.57 4.78
CA SER A 179 27.28 -3.72 5.69
C SER A 179 25.93 -4.10 6.29
N ASP A 180 24.88 -3.25 6.16
CA ASP A 180 23.51 -3.55 6.57
C ASP A 180 22.55 -3.65 5.37
N PRO A 181 22.63 -4.75 4.58
CA PRO A 181 21.74 -4.95 3.44
C PRO A 181 20.27 -5.07 3.86
N ALA A 182 19.98 -5.63 5.04
CA ALA A 182 18.61 -5.75 5.54
C ALA A 182 18.01 -4.39 5.90
N GLY A 183 18.77 -3.50 6.55
CA GLY A 183 18.35 -2.11 6.82
C GLY A 183 18.05 -1.35 5.53
N ARG A 184 18.95 -1.42 4.55
CA ARG A 184 18.75 -0.80 3.22
C ARG A 184 17.44 -1.24 2.57
N THR A 185 17.18 -2.54 2.53
CA THR A 185 15.97 -3.08 1.92
C THR A 185 14.72 -2.69 2.68
N ARG A 186 14.70 -2.84 4.00
CA ARG A 186 13.54 -2.49 4.84
C ARG A 186 13.20 -1.00 4.75
N THR A 187 14.21 -0.13 4.75
CA THR A 187 14.01 1.32 4.56
C THR A 187 13.48 1.64 3.15
N ALA A 188 14.04 1.03 2.10
CA ALA A 188 13.54 1.22 0.75
C ALA A 188 12.06 0.83 0.63
N ILE A 189 11.69 -0.35 1.15
CA ILE A 189 10.30 -0.83 1.17
C ILE A 189 9.39 0.14 1.92
N TYR A 190 9.81 0.58 3.12
CA TYR A 190 9.03 1.50 3.93
C TYR A 190 8.78 2.85 3.23
N LEU A 191 9.80 3.41 2.58
CA LEU A 191 9.68 4.67 1.85
C LEU A 191 8.77 4.54 0.63
N VAL A 192 8.84 3.43 -0.11
CA VAL A 192 7.90 3.15 -1.20
C VAL A 192 6.48 3.00 -0.65
N ALA A 193 6.29 2.18 0.38
CA ALA A 193 4.98 1.88 0.98
C ALA A 193 4.27 3.11 1.55
N THR A 194 5.02 4.11 2.01
CA THR A 194 4.48 5.37 2.57
C THR A 194 4.46 6.52 1.55
N SER A 195 4.99 6.32 0.34
CA SER A 195 4.96 7.33 -0.72
C SER A 195 3.54 7.57 -1.24
N SER A 196 3.22 8.82 -1.60
CA SER A 196 1.92 9.18 -2.18
C SER A 196 1.63 8.45 -3.49
N GLN A 197 2.65 8.21 -4.31
CA GLN A 197 2.49 7.49 -5.58
C GLN A 197 2.10 6.02 -5.39
N TYR A 198 2.48 5.38 -4.28
CA TYR A 198 2.06 4.01 -3.98
C TYR A 198 0.66 3.94 -3.34
N GLN A 199 0.18 5.05 -2.77
CA GLN A 199 -1.20 5.12 -2.25
C GLN A 199 -2.23 5.11 -3.37
N VAL A 200 -1.87 5.54 -4.58
CA VAL A 200 -2.75 5.61 -5.75
C VAL A 200 -2.47 4.42 -6.67
N GLU A 201 -3.53 3.72 -7.09
CA GLU A 201 -3.46 2.65 -8.07
C GLU A 201 -3.72 3.19 -9.48
N ARG A 202 -2.88 2.76 -10.43
CA ARG A 202 -2.95 3.07 -11.86
C ARG A 202 -2.51 1.83 -12.62
#